data_AF-A0A2G8MR48-F1
#
_entry.id   AF-A0A2G8MR48-F1
#
_cell.length_a   1.000
_cell.length_b   1.000
_cell.length_c   1.000
_cell.angle_alpha   90.00
_cell.angle_beta   90.00
_cell.angle_gamma   90.00
#
_symmetry.space_group_name_H-M   'P 1'
#
loop_
_entity.id
_entity.type
_entity.pdbx_description
1 polymer ?
#
loop_
_entity_poly.entity_id
_entity_poly.type
_entity_poly.pdbx_seq_one_letter_code
_entity_poly.pdbx_strand_id
1 'polypeptide(L)'
;MARARNIKPALFKNEVLGVADPMLTLLFEGLWLLADKAGRLEDRPLRIKGELFPYRDGVDIEGLLSWLAREDFIVRYTVSGKRYIQVQNFDKHQNPHRNEPESIIPSASEGCISTDFGGTASANLGSARADSLIPDSGSLTADTRNTSTPTALPTPASDDLFPKFWKLYPNKKGKAAAEKAWKKLKVTDDLFTLIAQGLAKQCASPGWIKDKGQFIPHPATWLNGKRWEDEVEVPADNVHHLPTSRHHGFAERDYTSGLKRREDGSYAL
;
A
#
# COMPACT_ATOMS: atom_id res chain seq x y z
N MET A 1 0.15 8.95 13.35
CA MET A 1 -1.00 8.60 12.48
C MET A 1 -0.88 7.12 12.19
N ALA A 2 -1.91 6.34 12.52
CA ALA A 2 -1.90 4.89 12.34
C ALA A 2 -1.77 4.52 10.85
N ARG A 3 -1.01 3.47 10.57
CA ARG A 3 -0.70 2.99 9.21
C ARG A 3 -1.45 1.69 8.95
N ALA A 4 -1.97 1.51 7.74
CA ALA A 4 -2.54 0.22 7.34
C ALA A 4 -1.42 -0.83 7.21
N ARG A 5 -1.62 -2.01 7.80
CA ARG A 5 -0.68 -3.14 7.77
C ARG A 5 -1.43 -4.43 7.43
N ASN A 6 -0.72 -5.40 6.84
CA ASN A 6 -1.31 -6.69 6.51
C ASN A 6 -1.16 -7.67 7.68
N ILE A 7 -2.22 -8.40 8.01
CA ILE A 7 -2.18 -9.52 8.95
C ILE A 7 -1.89 -10.79 8.18
N LYS A 8 -0.76 -11.45 8.47
CA LYS A 8 -0.38 -12.72 7.85
C LYS A 8 -1.05 -13.89 8.60
N PRO A 9 -1.53 -14.95 7.91
CA PRO A 9 -2.12 -16.13 8.58
C PRO A 9 -1.20 -16.83 9.58
N ALA A 10 0.13 -16.69 9.41
CA ALA A 10 1.12 -17.23 10.33
C ALA A 10 0.98 -16.69 11.78
N LEU A 11 0.39 -15.50 11.96
CA LEU A 11 0.14 -14.95 13.29
C LEU A 11 -0.73 -15.90 14.14
N PHE A 12 -1.81 -16.43 13.56
CA PHE A 12 -2.73 -17.34 14.23
C PHE A 12 -2.17 -18.75 14.47
N LYS A 13 -1.00 -19.05 13.91
CA LYS A 13 -0.27 -20.31 14.18
C LYS A 13 0.74 -20.16 15.31
N ASN A 14 0.93 -18.96 15.86
CA ASN A 14 1.81 -18.76 17.00
C ASN A 14 1.13 -19.28 18.27
N GLU A 15 1.67 -20.36 18.84
CA GLU A 15 1.08 -21.03 20.00
C GLU A 15 1.15 -20.16 21.27
N VAL A 16 2.20 -19.35 21.43
CA VAL A 16 2.38 -18.46 22.59
C VAL A 16 1.27 -17.41 22.62
N LEU A 17 1.04 -16.70 21.51
CA LEU A 17 -0.07 -15.75 21.39
C LEU A 17 -1.44 -16.43 21.31
N GLY A 18 -1.52 -17.65 20.79
CA GLY A 18 -2.76 -18.40 20.62
C GLY A 18 -3.37 -18.90 21.92
N VAL A 19 -2.54 -19.21 22.92
CA VAL A 19 -2.99 -19.63 24.27
C VAL A 19 -3.17 -18.43 25.22
N ALA A 20 -2.49 -17.32 24.95
CA ALA A 20 -2.53 -16.12 25.77
C ALA A 20 -3.89 -15.39 25.71
N ASP A 21 -4.04 -14.36 26.54
CA ASP A 21 -5.19 -13.45 26.47
C ASP A 21 -5.29 -12.85 25.05
N PRO A 22 -6.44 -12.94 24.36
CA PRO A 22 -6.65 -12.34 23.04
C PRO A 22 -6.30 -10.85 22.98
N MET A 23 -6.35 -10.13 24.10
CA MET A 23 -5.95 -8.73 24.19
C MET A 23 -4.46 -8.51 23.90
N LEU A 24 -3.60 -9.50 24.19
CA LEU A 24 -2.18 -9.45 23.84
C LEU A 24 -1.97 -9.50 22.33
N THR A 25 -2.70 -10.38 21.65
CA THR A 25 -2.67 -10.48 20.18
C THR A 25 -3.20 -9.20 19.53
N LEU A 26 -4.32 -8.66 20.02
CA LEU A 26 -4.87 -7.39 19.54
C LEU A 26 -3.91 -6.21 19.79
N LEU A 27 -3.27 -6.16 20.96
CA LEU A 27 -2.26 -5.14 21.25
C LEU A 27 -1.08 -5.28 20.29
N PHE A 28 -0.55 -6.49 20.11
CA PHE A 28 0.60 -6.74 19.25
C PHE A 28 0.34 -6.34 17.79
N GLU A 29 -0.81 -6.71 17.23
CA GLU A 29 -1.25 -6.25 15.91
C GLU A 29 -1.39 -4.72 15.85
N GLY A 30 -1.98 -4.12 16.88
CA GLY A 30 -2.14 -2.67 17.00
C GLY A 30 -0.81 -1.92 17.05
N LEU A 31 0.22 -2.48 17.70
CA LEU A 31 1.56 -1.90 17.73
C LEU A 31 2.14 -1.76 16.31
N TRP A 32 1.83 -2.67 15.38
CA TRP A 32 2.28 -2.57 13.98
C TRP A 32 1.69 -1.35 13.25
N LEU A 33 0.47 -0.95 13.62
CA LEU A 33 -0.21 0.21 13.06
C LEU A 33 0.41 1.52 13.56
N LEU A 34 0.88 1.52 14.81
CA LEU A 34 1.50 2.68 15.46
C LEU A 34 2.99 2.81 15.13
N ALA A 35 3.65 1.68 14.85
CA ALA A 35 5.05 1.62 14.52
C ALA A 35 5.38 2.33 13.19
N ASP A 36 6.55 2.95 13.19
CA ASP A 36 7.14 3.54 12.00
C ASP A 36 7.66 2.47 11.02
N LYS A 37 8.39 2.91 9.98
CA LYS A 37 8.88 2.04 8.92
C LYS A 37 9.85 0.97 9.42
N ALA A 38 10.56 1.23 10.51
CA ALA A 38 11.51 0.29 11.11
C ALA A 38 10.88 -0.55 12.23
N GLY A 39 9.56 -0.48 12.44
CA GLY A 39 8.90 -1.20 13.53
C GLY A 39 9.08 -0.52 14.89
N ARG A 40 9.38 0.78 14.92
CA ARG A 40 9.66 1.54 16.16
C ARG A 40 8.52 2.48 16.53
N LEU A 41 8.27 2.67 17.81
CA LEU A 41 7.31 3.63 18.34
C LEU A 41 7.71 4.14 19.73
N GLU A 42 7.07 5.22 20.18
CA GLU A 42 7.24 5.72 21.55
C GLU A 42 6.50 4.84 22.58
N ASP A 43 7.15 4.56 23.70
CA ASP A 43 6.58 3.78 24.80
C ASP A 43 5.75 4.66 25.75
N ARG A 44 4.52 4.95 25.31
CA ARG A 44 3.53 5.74 26.06
C ARG A 44 2.25 4.94 26.26
N PRO A 45 2.16 4.09 27.30
CA PRO A 45 1.03 3.18 27.53
C PRO A 45 -0.35 3.84 27.50
N LEU A 46 -0.50 5.00 28.17
CA LEU A 46 -1.77 5.75 28.16
C LEU A 46 -2.16 6.25 26.77
N ARG A 47 -1.17 6.66 25.96
CA ARG A 47 -1.40 7.09 24.58
C ARG A 47 -1.75 5.90 23.69
N ILE A 48 -1.03 4.79 23.83
CA ILE A 48 -1.31 3.53 23.13
C ILE A 48 -2.73 3.04 23.47
N LYS A 49 -3.15 3.12 24.74
CA LYS A 49 -4.53 2.84 25.18
C LYS A 49 -5.54 3.69 24.43
N GLY A 50 -5.32 5.00 24.38
CA GLY A 50 -6.23 5.94 23.73
C GLY A 50 -6.33 5.73 22.21
N GLU A 51 -5.24 5.31 21.56
CA GLU A 51 -5.22 5.07 20.12
C GLU A 51 -5.78 3.70 19.72
N LEU A 52 -5.51 2.64 20.49
CA LEU A 52 -5.91 1.26 20.14
C LEU A 52 -7.19 0.78 20.83
N PHE A 53 -7.46 1.26 22.04
CA PHE A 53 -8.56 0.81 22.89
C PHE A 53 -9.37 1.97 23.48
N PRO A 54 -9.84 2.93 22.65
CA PRO A 54 -10.52 4.13 23.14
C PRO A 54 -11.80 3.82 23.93
N TYR A 55 -12.52 2.77 23.55
CA TYR A 55 -13.82 2.39 24.13
C TYR A 55 -13.75 1.16 25.06
N ARG A 56 -12.55 0.76 25.49
CA ARG A 56 -12.39 -0.32 26.48
C ARG A 56 -11.89 0.27 27.78
N ASP A 57 -12.63 -0.04 28.85
CA ASP A 57 -12.25 0.33 30.21
C ASP A 57 -11.45 -0.79 30.87
N GLY A 58 -10.60 -0.43 31.83
CA GLY A 58 -9.85 -1.38 32.64
C GLY A 58 -8.74 -2.16 31.93
N VAL A 59 -8.37 -1.82 30.69
CA VAL A 59 -7.28 -2.50 29.97
C VAL A 59 -5.93 -2.05 30.52
N ASP A 60 -5.19 -2.97 31.14
CA ASP A 60 -3.83 -2.74 31.64
C ASP A 60 -2.78 -2.83 30.51
N ILE A 61 -2.56 -1.72 29.81
CA ILE A 61 -1.58 -1.67 28.72
C ILE A 61 -0.13 -1.86 29.22
N GLU A 62 0.19 -1.42 30.43
CA GLU A 62 1.56 -1.57 30.96
C GLU A 62 1.87 -3.05 31.22
N GLY A 63 0.93 -3.79 31.82
CA GLY A 63 1.03 -5.24 32.02
C GLY A 63 1.11 -6.01 30.71
N LEU A 64 0.26 -5.68 29.73
CA LEU A 64 0.28 -6.32 28.41
C LEU A 64 1.58 -6.06 27.65
N LEU A 65 2.09 -4.82 27.65
CA LEU A 65 3.39 -4.48 27.05
C LEU A 65 4.55 -5.20 27.75
N SER A 66 4.51 -5.30 29.07
CA SER A 66 5.54 -6.01 29.85
C SER A 66 5.53 -7.51 29.54
N TRP A 67 4.34 -8.10 29.36
CA TRP A 67 4.23 -9.49 28.94
C TRP A 67 4.79 -9.71 27.52
N LEU A 68 4.44 -8.85 26.56
CA LEU A 68 4.96 -8.94 25.19
C LEU A 68 6.48 -8.79 25.14
N ALA A 69 7.05 -7.96 26.01
CA ALA A 69 8.50 -7.79 26.13
C ALA A 69 9.17 -9.04 26.71
N ARG A 70 8.57 -9.64 27.74
CA ARG A 70 9.08 -10.86 28.39
C ARG A 70 9.05 -12.08 27.46
N GLU A 71 8.10 -12.13 26.53
CA GLU A 71 7.96 -13.19 25.51
C GLU A 71 8.70 -12.84 24.20
N ASP A 72 9.60 -11.84 24.21
CA ASP A 72 10.44 -11.43 23.08
C ASP A 72 9.69 -11.00 21.79
N PHE A 73 8.41 -10.63 21.89
CA PHE A 73 7.66 -10.05 20.77
C PHE A 73 8.04 -8.59 20.51
N ILE A 74 8.44 -7.88 21.56
CA ILE A 74 8.90 -6.49 21.52
C ILE A 74 10.11 -6.28 22.42
N VAL A 75 10.88 -5.23 22.15
CA VAL A 75 11.91 -4.72 23.06
C VAL A 75 11.51 -3.33 23.51
N ARG A 76 11.48 -3.11 24.83
CA ARG A 76 11.28 -1.78 25.43
C ARG A 76 12.64 -1.23 25.85
N TYR A 77 12.96 0.00 25.45
CA TYR A 77 14.28 0.59 25.65
C TYR A 77 14.20 2.09 25.89
N THR A 78 15.28 2.68 26.40
CA THR A 78 15.37 4.12 26.66
C THR A 78 16.55 4.73 25.93
N VAL A 79 16.33 5.83 25.22
CA VAL A 79 17.39 6.63 24.57
C VAL A 79 17.15 8.10 24.88
N SER A 80 18.19 8.79 25.36
CA SER A 80 18.12 10.22 25.71
C SER A 80 16.93 10.58 26.63
N GLY A 81 16.66 9.73 27.62
CA GLY A 81 15.58 9.92 28.61
C GLY A 81 14.16 9.66 28.09
N LYS A 82 13.99 9.21 26.84
CA LYS A 82 12.68 8.83 26.28
C LYS A 82 12.60 7.32 26.11
N ARG A 83 11.43 6.76 26.43
CA ARG A 83 11.15 5.33 26.29
C ARG A 83 10.58 5.02 24.90
N TYR A 84 10.99 3.91 24.33
CA TYR A 84 10.64 3.44 23.00
C TYR A 84 10.36 1.94 23.00
N ILE A 85 9.66 1.49 21.96
CA ILE A 85 9.37 0.09 21.68
C ILE A 85 9.90 -0.23 20.29
N GLN A 86 10.57 -1.37 20.15
CA GLN A 86 10.95 -1.98 18.89
C GLN A 86 10.13 -3.27 18.75
N VAL A 87 9.36 -3.40 17.67
CA VAL A 87 8.69 -4.65 17.34
C VAL A 87 9.71 -5.62 16.75
N GLN A 88 9.81 -6.81 17.32
CA GLN A 88 10.79 -7.81 16.89
C GLN A 88 10.34 -8.48 15.59
N ASN A 89 11.30 -8.81 14.72
CA ASN A 89 11.06 -9.41 13.41
C ASN A 89 10.08 -8.61 12.51
N PHE A 90 9.92 -7.30 12.76
CA PHE A 90 8.95 -6.47 12.06
C PHE A 90 9.18 -6.47 10.54
N ASP A 91 10.42 -6.34 10.10
CA ASP A 91 10.85 -6.38 8.70
C ASP A 91 10.58 -7.73 8.00
N LYS A 92 10.60 -8.84 8.75
CA LYS A 92 10.24 -10.18 8.24
C LYS A 92 8.73 -10.33 8.06
N HIS A 93 7.95 -9.69 8.93
CA HIS A 93 6.50 -9.88 9.00
C HIS A 93 5.70 -8.76 8.31
N GLN A 94 6.29 -7.58 8.13
CA GLN A 94 5.67 -6.42 7.50
C GLN A 94 6.53 -5.92 6.33
N ASN A 95 5.87 -5.42 5.28
CA ASN A 95 6.53 -4.78 4.15
C ASN A 95 6.00 -3.34 4.01
N PRO A 96 6.49 -2.40 4.84
CA PRO A 96 6.13 -0.98 4.76
C PRO A 96 6.27 -0.43 3.35
N HIS A 97 5.36 0.47 2.95
CA HIS A 97 5.39 1.00 1.60
C HIS A 97 6.65 1.85 1.38
N ARG A 98 7.24 1.83 0.17
CA ARG A 98 8.52 2.53 -0.11
C ARG A 98 8.47 4.03 0.21
N ASN A 99 7.30 4.65 0.06
CA ASN A 99 7.09 6.09 0.28
C ASN A 99 6.87 6.45 1.76
N GLU A 100 6.82 5.46 2.64
CA GLU A 100 6.73 5.68 4.07
C GLU A 100 8.02 6.36 4.57
N PRO A 101 7.92 7.41 5.41
CA PRO A 101 9.09 8.09 5.94
C PRO A 101 10.01 7.14 6.68
N GLU A 102 11.32 7.35 6.52
CA GLU A 102 12.34 6.62 7.29
C GLU A 102 12.15 6.87 8.78
N SER A 103 12.58 5.89 9.57
CA SER A 103 12.43 5.95 11.01
C SER A 103 13.40 6.96 11.62
N ILE A 104 12.85 7.84 12.45
CA ILE A 104 13.58 8.87 13.21
C ILE A 104 13.84 8.44 14.66
N ILE A 105 13.25 7.32 15.07
CA ILE A 105 13.39 6.77 16.42
C ILE A 105 14.74 6.03 16.47
N PRO A 106 15.57 6.19 17.51
CA PRO A 106 16.86 5.50 17.61
C PRO A 106 16.71 3.97 17.69
N SER A 107 17.73 3.20 17.30
CA SER A 107 17.68 1.74 17.40
C SER A 107 17.96 1.29 18.83
N ALA A 108 17.36 0.16 19.24
CA ALA A 108 17.70 -0.48 20.52
C ALA A 108 19.17 -0.94 20.59
N SER A 109 19.83 -1.19 19.46
CA SER A 109 21.25 -1.57 19.42
C SER A 109 22.21 -0.39 19.66
N GLU A 110 21.75 0.84 19.50
CA GLU A 110 22.57 2.05 19.63
C GLU A 110 22.54 2.54 21.09
N GLY A 111 23.29 1.87 21.96
CA GLY A 111 23.55 2.36 23.33
C GLY A 111 22.44 2.12 24.36
N CYS A 112 21.66 1.05 24.22
CA CYS A 112 20.59 0.76 25.17
C CYS A 112 21.11 0.21 26.51
N ILE A 113 20.71 0.87 27.59
CA ILE A 113 20.72 0.30 28.94
C ILE A 113 19.41 -0.48 29.07
N SER A 114 19.45 -1.81 28.90
CA SER A 114 18.35 -2.68 29.33
C SER A 114 18.37 -2.69 30.86
N THR A 115 17.52 -1.90 31.50
CA THR A 115 17.36 -1.97 32.95
C THR A 115 15.93 -2.26 33.31
N ASP A 116 15.78 -3.19 34.23
CA ASP A 116 14.55 -3.76 34.76
C ASP A 116 13.48 -2.70 35.04
N PHE A 117 12.33 -2.84 34.38
CA PHE A 117 11.12 -2.09 34.74
C PHE A 117 10.52 -2.68 36.02
N GLY A 118 11.16 -2.41 37.16
CA GLY A 118 10.59 -2.51 38.50
C GLY A 118 9.73 -1.27 38.80
N GLY A 119 8.56 -1.50 39.39
CA GLY A 119 7.46 -0.53 39.44
C GLY A 119 7.63 0.71 40.33
N THR A 120 6.58 1.53 40.24
CA THR A 120 6.14 2.64 41.11
C THR A 120 7.03 3.89 41.22
N ALA A 121 6.57 4.99 40.62
CA ALA A 121 6.10 6.16 41.38
C ALA A 121 5.34 7.13 40.45
N SER A 122 4.07 7.37 40.82
CA SER A 122 3.30 8.52 40.37
C SER A 122 3.99 9.80 40.88
N ALA A 123 4.32 10.72 39.99
CA ALA A 123 4.78 12.06 40.34
C ALA A 123 3.96 13.11 39.56
N ASN A 124 3.00 13.66 40.31
CA ASN A 124 2.33 14.94 40.19
C ASN A 124 2.55 15.84 38.96
N LEU A 125 1.43 16.06 38.26
CA LEU A 125 0.82 17.34 37.91
C LEU A 125 1.69 18.61 38.08
N GLY A 126 2.23 19.09 36.95
CA GLY A 126 2.68 20.47 36.77
C GLY A 126 1.80 21.17 35.74
N SER A 127 0.92 22.03 36.23
CA SER A 127 0.13 22.97 35.44
C SER A 127 1.02 23.94 34.66
N ALA A 128 0.86 24.00 33.34
CA ALA A 128 1.17 25.20 32.55
C ALA A 128 0.14 25.29 31.42
N ARG A 129 -0.74 26.29 31.52
CA ARG A 129 -1.70 26.68 30.49
C ARG A 129 -1.02 27.45 29.37
N ALA A 130 -1.56 27.23 28.17
CA ALA A 130 -1.81 28.17 27.08
C ALA A 130 -0.72 29.19 26.70
N ASP A 131 -0.12 28.99 25.53
CA ASP A 131 -0.23 30.01 24.48
C ASP A 131 0.15 29.46 23.10
N SER A 132 -0.45 30.06 22.06
CA SER A 132 -0.21 29.86 20.62
C SER A 132 -1.16 28.89 19.89
N LEU A 133 -2.46 29.20 19.95
CA LEU A 133 -3.36 28.99 18.81
C LEU A 133 -3.52 30.34 18.09
N ILE A 134 -3.00 30.44 16.86
CA ILE A 134 -3.36 31.44 15.85
C ILE A 134 -4.30 30.71 14.89
N PRO A 135 -5.51 31.22 14.56
CA PRO A 135 -5.63 32.11 13.38
C PRO A 135 -6.83 33.07 13.37
N ASP A 136 -6.57 34.33 13.04
CA ASP A 136 -7.46 35.22 12.27
C ASP A 136 -6.75 36.58 12.12
N SER A 137 -6.93 37.42 11.11
CA SER A 137 -7.62 37.36 9.83
C SER A 137 -7.13 38.57 9.01
N GLY A 138 -7.22 38.49 7.69
CA GLY A 138 -7.50 39.61 6.77
C GLY A 138 -6.59 40.85 6.77
N SER A 139 -5.89 41.07 5.65
CA SER A 139 -5.99 42.35 4.95
C SER A 139 -5.62 42.21 3.48
N LEU A 140 -6.60 42.51 2.63
CA LEU A 140 -6.42 42.86 1.22
C LEU A 140 -5.81 44.28 1.16
N THR A 141 -4.89 44.53 0.22
CA THR A 141 -4.94 45.66 -0.75
C THR A 141 -3.61 45.87 -1.51
N ALA A 142 -3.80 46.29 -2.77
CA ALA A 142 -3.00 47.23 -3.57
C ALA A 142 -1.66 46.79 -4.23
N ASP A 143 -1.80 46.39 -5.49
CA ASP A 143 -1.43 47.12 -6.71
C ASP A 143 0.01 47.63 -7.00
N THR A 144 0.43 47.29 -8.23
CA THR A 144 0.97 48.19 -9.26
C THR A 144 2.50 48.43 -9.38
N ARG A 145 3.02 47.80 -10.45
CA ARG A 145 3.89 48.33 -11.55
C ARG A 145 5.41 48.46 -11.41
N ASN A 146 6.03 47.75 -12.36
CA ASN A 146 7.03 48.20 -13.36
C ASN A 146 8.44 47.63 -13.21
N THR A 147 8.77 46.58 -13.96
CA THR A 147 9.32 46.53 -15.36
C THR A 147 10.80 46.88 -15.44
N SER A 148 11.60 45.94 -15.92
CA SER A 148 12.50 46.11 -17.08
C SER A 148 13.13 44.78 -17.49
N THR A 149 12.61 44.22 -18.59
CA THR A 149 13.29 43.32 -19.55
C THR A 149 14.43 44.09 -20.26
N PRO A 150 15.40 43.45 -20.94
CA PRO A 150 15.19 42.99 -22.34
C PRO A 150 15.85 41.62 -22.63
N THR A 151 15.12 40.66 -23.20
CA THR A 151 14.94 40.41 -24.65
C THR A 151 16.09 39.63 -25.29
N ALA A 152 15.84 38.35 -25.60
CA ALA A 152 16.16 37.72 -26.88
C ALA A 152 15.35 36.40 -27.06
N LEU A 153 14.31 36.46 -27.90
CA LEU A 153 13.75 35.32 -28.68
C LEU A 153 14.77 34.90 -29.78
N PRO A 154 14.65 33.78 -30.54
CA PRO A 154 13.49 32.89 -30.77
C PRO A 154 13.77 31.35 -30.76
N THR A 155 12.68 30.55 -30.69
CA THR A 155 12.34 29.18 -31.19
C THR A 155 13.45 28.19 -31.68
N PRO A 156 13.28 26.83 -31.65
CA PRO A 156 12.04 26.11 -31.98
C PRO A 156 11.59 25.01 -31.00
N ALA A 157 10.32 24.63 -31.16
CA ALA A 157 9.71 23.45 -30.59
C ALA A 157 10.64 22.23 -30.68
N SER A 158 10.96 21.63 -29.52
CA SER A 158 11.21 20.19 -29.49
C SER A 158 9.84 19.56 -29.34
N ASP A 159 9.50 18.76 -30.33
CA ASP A 159 8.16 18.32 -30.65
C ASP A 159 7.34 17.84 -29.45
N ASP A 160 6.06 18.22 -29.47
CA ASP A 160 5.00 17.95 -28.50
C ASP A 160 4.59 16.45 -28.49
N LEU A 161 5.58 15.54 -28.54
CA LEU A 161 5.42 14.10 -28.63
C LEU A 161 5.21 13.46 -27.26
N PHE A 162 5.79 14.02 -26.20
CA PHE A 162 5.57 13.52 -24.84
C PHE A 162 4.11 13.61 -24.38
N PRO A 163 3.39 14.73 -24.58
CA PRO A 163 1.96 14.80 -24.29
C PRO A 163 1.12 13.77 -25.07
N LYS A 164 1.47 13.52 -26.34
CA LYS A 164 0.81 12.48 -27.17
C LYS A 164 1.04 11.08 -26.59
N PHE A 165 2.28 10.73 -26.24
CA PHE A 165 2.61 9.47 -25.56
C PHE A 165 1.86 9.33 -24.22
N TRP A 166 1.83 10.38 -23.42
CA TRP A 166 1.15 10.38 -22.12
C TRP A 166 -0.36 10.16 -22.24
N LYS A 167 -0.98 10.65 -23.32
CA LYS A 167 -2.41 10.44 -23.58
C LYS A 167 -2.72 8.98 -23.93
N LEU A 168 -1.85 8.33 -24.70
CA LEU A 168 -2.00 6.94 -25.19
C LEU A 168 -1.71 5.88 -24.11
N TYR A 169 -0.86 6.19 -23.12
CA TYR A 169 -0.46 5.22 -22.11
C TYR A 169 -1.60 4.92 -21.08
N PRO A 170 -2.00 3.65 -20.85
CA PRO A 170 -3.13 3.32 -19.97
C PRO A 170 -2.88 3.63 -18.47
N ASN A 171 -1.66 3.43 -17.98
CA ASN A 171 -1.30 3.64 -16.57
C ASN A 171 -0.55 4.98 -16.39
N LYS A 172 -1.30 6.07 -16.13
CA LYS A 172 -0.80 7.46 -16.04
C LYS A 172 -0.20 7.81 -14.66
N LYS A 173 0.69 6.97 -14.14
CA LYS A 173 1.35 7.18 -12.83
C LYS A 173 2.80 7.66 -13.02
N GLY A 174 3.21 8.67 -12.25
CA GLY A 174 4.61 9.13 -12.19
C GLY A 174 5.09 9.99 -13.37
N LYS A 175 4.32 11.02 -13.75
CA LYS A 175 4.60 11.92 -14.89
C LYS A 175 6.02 12.52 -14.86
N ALA A 176 6.46 13.04 -13.72
CA ALA A 176 7.80 13.66 -13.59
C ALA A 176 8.96 12.66 -13.83
N ALA A 177 8.79 11.38 -13.46
CA ALA A 177 9.78 10.35 -13.73
C ALA A 177 9.78 9.94 -15.21
N ALA A 178 8.61 9.91 -15.84
CA ALA A 178 8.46 9.64 -17.27
C ALA A 178 9.06 10.76 -18.12
N GLU A 179 8.87 12.03 -17.74
CA GLU A 179 9.50 13.17 -18.42
C GLU A 179 11.02 13.12 -18.33
N LYS A 180 11.57 12.74 -17.16
CA LYS A 180 13.03 12.55 -17.00
C LYS A 180 13.55 11.42 -17.89
N ALA A 181 12.83 10.29 -17.98
CA ALA A 181 13.19 9.20 -18.90
C ALA A 181 13.11 9.65 -20.36
N TRP A 182 12.06 10.38 -20.73
CA TRP A 182 11.86 10.91 -22.08
C TRP A 182 12.97 11.87 -22.51
N LYS A 183 13.37 12.79 -21.62
CA LYS A 183 14.48 13.73 -21.86
C LYS A 183 15.82 13.01 -22.05
N LYS A 184 16.03 11.88 -21.38
CA LYS A 184 17.26 11.07 -21.55
C LYS A 184 17.31 10.33 -22.88
N LEU A 185 16.16 9.95 -23.43
CA LEU A 185 16.04 9.19 -24.67
C LEU A 185 16.21 10.03 -25.94
N LYS A 186 16.14 11.36 -25.83
CA LYS A 186 16.18 12.31 -26.98
C LYS A 186 15.30 11.80 -28.13
N VAL A 187 14.03 11.58 -27.83
CA VAL A 187 13.08 10.93 -28.76
C VAL A 187 12.92 11.78 -30.03
N THR A 188 13.33 11.22 -31.17
CA THR A 188 13.06 11.72 -32.52
C THR A 188 11.71 11.22 -33.01
N ASP A 189 11.16 11.81 -34.09
CA ASP A 189 9.87 11.38 -34.65
C ASP A 189 9.90 9.90 -35.06
N ASP A 190 11.00 9.43 -35.67
CA ASP A 190 11.22 8.02 -36.00
C ASP A 190 11.19 7.12 -34.74
N LEU A 191 11.85 7.54 -33.65
CA LEU A 191 11.82 6.79 -32.39
C LEU A 191 10.43 6.83 -31.74
N PHE A 192 9.69 7.92 -31.90
CA PHE A 192 8.31 8.01 -31.44
C PHE A 192 7.41 7.04 -32.19
N THR A 193 7.58 6.85 -33.50
CA THR A 193 6.82 5.85 -34.26
C THR A 193 7.08 4.43 -33.76
N LEU A 194 8.35 4.09 -33.47
CA LEU A 194 8.72 2.79 -32.89
C LEU A 194 8.10 2.60 -31.49
N ILE A 195 8.18 3.63 -30.64
CA ILE A 195 7.56 3.64 -29.31
C ILE A 195 6.05 3.45 -29.40
N ALA A 196 5.38 4.16 -30.31
CA ALA A 196 3.93 4.07 -30.49
C ALA A 196 3.50 2.69 -31.01
N GLN A 197 4.26 2.09 -31.93
CA GLN A 197 4.02 0.73 -32.42
C GLN A 197 4.20 -0.32 -31.31
N GLY A 198 5.28 -0.24 -30.54
CA GLY A 198 5.51 -1.13 -29.39
C GLY A 198 4.43 -0.97 -28.32
N LEU A 199 4.00 0.26 -28.05
CA LEU A 199 2.91 0.54 -27.12
C LEU A 199 1.57 -0.07 -27.61
N ALA A 200 1.25 0.06 -28.89
CA ALA A 200 0.03 -0.53 -29.46
C ALA A 200 0.03 -2.07 -29.33
N LYS A 201 1.15 -2.73 -29.64
CA LYS A 201 1.30 -4.19 -29.46
C LYS A 201 1.15 -4.61 -28.00
N GLN A 202 1.73 -3.85 -27.06
CA GLN A 202 1.65 -4.18 -25.63
C GLN A 202 0.28 -3.89 -25.01
N CYS A 203 -0.40 -2.82 -25.43
CA CYS A 203 -1.79 -2.55 -25.04
C CYS A 203 -2.75 -3.66 -25.50
N ALA A 204 -2.48 -4.30 -26.63
CA ALA A 204 -3.25 -5.44 -27.14
C ALA A 204 -2.82 -6.79 -26.52
N SER A 205 -1.75 -6.82 -25.71
CA SER A 205 -1.24 -8.06 -25.15
C SER A 205 -2.16 -8.63 -24.05
N PRO A 206 -2.30 -9.96 -23.96
CA PRO A 206 -3.08 -10.60 -22.90
C PRO A 206 -2.61 -10.20 -21.50
N GLY A 207 -1.31 -9.95 -21.32
CA GLY A 207 -0.73 -9.54 -20.04
C GLY A 207 -1.17 -8.16 -19.56
N TRP A 208 -1.50 -7.23 -20.46
CA TRP A 208 -2.00 -5.90 -20.10
C TRP A 208 -3.54 -5.84 -20.04
N ILE A 209 -4.23 -6.75 -20.73
CA ILE A 209 -5.69 -6.86 -20.69
C ILE A 209 -6.15 -7.66 -19.44
N LYS A 210 -5.36 -8.66 -19.03
CA LYS A 210 -5.65 -9.50 -17.87
C LYS A 210 -5.72 -8.67 -16.58
N ASP A 211 -6.67 -9.03 -15.72
CA ASP A 211 -6.89 -8.41 -14.41
C ASP A 211 -7.08 -6.87 -14.46
N LYS A 212 -7.80 -6.38 -15.48
CA LYS A 212 -8.09 -4.94 -15.69
C LYS A 212 -6.83 -4.06 -15.76
N GLY A 213 -5.71 -4.58 -16.29
CA GLY A 213 -4.47 -3.82 -16.42
C GLY A 213 -3.69 -3.66 -15.13
N GLN A 214 -3.87 -4.57 -14.16
CA GLN A 214 -3.12 -4.59 -12.91
C GLN A 214 -1.60 -4.70 -13.13
N PHE A 215 -1.16 -5.30 -14.24
CA PHE A 215 0.25 -5.53 -14.56
C PHE A 215 0.84 -4.54 -15.57
N ILE A 216 0.17 -3.42 -15.86
CA ILE A 216 0.69 -2.39 -16.77
C ILE A 216 1.86 -1.65 -16.07
N PRO A 217 3.10 -1.75 -16.57
CA PRO A 217 4.25 -1.10 -15.95
C PRO A 217 4.10 0.41 -15.93
N HIS A 218 4.83 1.10 -15.05
CA HIS A 218 4.87 2.56 -15.07
C HIS A 218 5.55 3.08 -16.35
N PRO A 219 5.10 4.20 -16.92
CA PRO A 219 5.65 4.73 -18.18
C PRO A 219 7.15 5.03 -18.08
N ALA A 220 7.64 5.47 -16.91
CA ALA A 220 9.08 5.68 -16.71
C ALA A 220 9.89 4.36 -16.78
N THR A 221 9.39 3.29 -16.17
CA THR A 221 10.03 1.96 -16.20
C THR A 221 9.99 1.37 -17.60
N TRP A 222 8.86 1.55 -18.28
CA TRP A 222 8.65 1.12 -19.66
C TRP A 222 9.60 1.82 -20.63
N LEU A 223 9.75 3.15 -20.48
CA LEU A 223 10.66 3.95 -21.30
C LEU A 223 12.14 3.63 -21.02
N ASN A 224 12.54 3.53 -19.76
CA ASN A 224 13.92 3.24 -19.39
C ASN A 224 14.36 1.83 -19.81
N GLY A 225 13.43 0.87 -19.83
CA GLY A 225 13.68 -0.51 -20.23
C GLY A 225 13.64 -0.73 -21.74
N LYS A 226 13.46 0.32 -22.56
CA LYS A 226 13.29 0.22 -24.02
C LYS A 226 12.27 -0.83 -24.46
N ARG A 227 11.21 -1.00 -23.67
CA ARG A 227 10.29 -2.14 -23.80
C ARG A 227 9.47 -2.14 -25.10
N TRP A 228 9.52 -1.09 -25.90
CA TRP A 228 8.97 -1.12 -27.26
C TRP A 228 9.74 -2.07 -28.21
N GLU A 229 10.96 -2.50 -27.84
CA GLU A 229 11.76 -3.52 -28.53
C GLU A 229 11.43 -4.95 -28.05
N ASP A 230 10.69 -5.12 -26.96
CA ASP A 230 10.34 -6.44 -26.44
C ASP A 230 9.42 -7.19 -27.42
N GLU A 231 9.73 -8.46 -27.71
CA GLU A 231 8.87 -9.36 -28.48
C GLU A 231 7.61 -9.70 -27.68
N VAL A 232 6.45 -9.29 -28.19
CA VAL A 232 5.16 -9.55 -27.58
C VAL A 232 4.41 -10.52 -28.45
N GLU A 233 4.15 -11.72 -27.94
CA GLU A 233 3.21 -12.66 -28.56
C GLU A 233 1.81 -12.05 -28.48
N VAL A 234 1.36 -11.46 -29.60
CA VAL A 234 -0.03 -11.09 -29.78
C VAL A 234 -0.73 -12.38 -30.24
N PRO A 235 -1.66 -12.96 -29.44
CA PRO A 235 -2.40 -14.11 -29.92
C PRO A 235 -3.22 -13.68 -31.13
N ALA A 236 -2.95 -14.28 -32.28
CA ALA A 236 -3.83 -14.20 -33.43
C ALA A 236 -5.20 -14.75 -33.04
N ASP A 237 -6.25 -13.97 -33.32
CA ASP A 237 -7.67 -14.29 -33.21
C ASP A 237 -8.09 -15.24 -32.08
N ASN A 238 -8.70 -14.65 -31.04
CA ASN A 238 -9.41 -15.35 -29.97
C ASN A 238 -10.71 -16.01 -30.49
N VAL A 239 -10.60 -17.00 -31.37
CA VAL A 239 -11.64 -18.03 -31.51
C VAL A 239 -11.24 -19.15 -30.57
N HIS A 240 -11.55 -18.99 -29.28
CA HIS A 240 -11.56 -20.13 -28.38
C HIS A 240 -12.66 -21.07 -28.87
N HIS A 241 -12.29 -22.14 -29.59
CA HIS A 241 -13.15 -23.30 -29.75
C HIS A 241 -13.39 -23.85 -28.34
N LEU A 242 -14.55 -23.53 -27.75
CA LEU A 242 -14.94 -24.16 -26.50
C LEU A 242 -14.90 -25.68 -26.73
N PRO A 243 -14.28 -26.45 -25.82
CA PRO A 243 -14.36 -27.91 -25.91
C PRO A 243 -15.83 -28.30 -25.89
N THR A 244 -16.25 -29.09 -26.88
CA THR A 244 -17.63 -29.57 -27.00
C THR A 244 -18.01 -30.23 -25.68
N SER A 245 -19.11 -29.77 -25.07
CA SER A 245 -19.59 -30.25 -23.77
C SER A 245 -19.65 -31.77 -23.74
N ARG A 246 -18.95 -32.41 -22.79
CA ARG A 246 -18.96 -33.87 -22.59
C ARG A 246 -20.34 -34.46 -22.26
N HIS A 247 -21.32 -33.61 -21.96
CA HIS A 247 -22.69 -34.00 -21.64
C HIS A 247 -23.60 -33.81 -22.85
N HIS A 248 -23.47 -34.70 -23.83
CA HIS A 248 -24.41 -34.90 -24.93
C HIS A 248 -25.48 -35.93 -24.50
N GLY A 249 -26.67 -35.89 -25.09
CA GLY A 249 -27.72 -36.91 -24.87
C GLY A 249 -28.76 -36.60 -23.78
N PHE A 250 -28.77 -35.40 -23.21
CA PHE A 250 -29.86 -34.98 -22.29
C PHE A 250 -31.23 -34.95 -23.00
N ALA A 251 -31.26 -34.68 -24.31
CA ALA A 251 -32.50 -34.69 -25.11
C ALA A 251 -32.98 -36.11 -25.48
N GLU A 252 -32.10 -37.12 -25.40
CA GLU A 252 -32.42 -38.51 -25.77
C GLU A 252 -32.81 -39.38 -24.56
N ARG A 253 -32.72 -38.83 -23.33
CA ARG A 253 -33.19 -39.53 -22.14
C ARG A 253 -34.72 -39.52 -22.09
N ASP A 254 -35.30 -40.71 -22.03
CA ASP A 254 -36.73 -40.86 -21.78
C ASP A 254 -37.04 -40.59 -20.30
N TYR A 255 -37.44 -39.36 -19.99
CA TYR A 255 -37.83 -38.93 -18.65
C TYR A 255 -39.22 -39.43 -18.22
N THR A 256 -39.94 -40.13 -19.10
CA THR A 256 -41.28 -40.68 -18.81
C THR A 256 -41.25 -42.18 -18.50
N SER A 257 -40.09 -42.82 -18.62
CA SER A 257 -39.91 -44.23 -18.30
C SER A 257 -40.25 -44.50 -16.83
N GLY A 258 -41.31 -45.29 -16.60
CA GLY A 258 -41.78 -45.65 -15.26
C GLY A 258 -42.82 -44.71 -14.64
N LEU A 259 -43.25 -43.64 -15.33
CA LEU A 259 -44.34 -42.80 -14.84
C LEU A 259 -45.65 -43.07 -15.58
N LYS A 260 -46.75 -43.17 -14.83
CA LYS A 260 -48.12 -43.21 -15.37
C LYS A 260 -48.64 -41.79 -15.56
N ARG A 261 -49.14 -41.51 -16.76
CA ARG A 261 -49.77 -40.23 -17.09
C ARG A 261 -51.20 -40.20 -16.54
N ARG A 262 -51.53 -39.16 -15.79
CA ARG A 262 -52.86 -38.89 -15.24
C ARG A 262 -53.72 -38.11 -16.24
N GLU A 263 -55.03 -38.09 -16.02
CA GLU A 263 -56.01 -37.41 -16.88
C GLU A 263 -55.83 -35.89 -16.94
N ASP A 264 -55.18 -35.31 -15.92
CA ASP A 264 -54.80 -33.88 -15.86
C ASP A 264 -53.51 -33.55 -16.65
N GLY A 265 -52.89 -34.55 -17.29
CA GLY A 265 -51.66 -34.39 -18.06
C GLY A 265 -50.38 -34.45 -17.23
N SER A 266 -50.45 -34.65 -15.92
CA SER A 266 -49.28 -34.83 -15.05
C SER A 266 -48.81 -36.29 -15.03
N TYR A 267 -47.55 -36.52 -14.66
CA TYR A 267 -46.95 -37.85 -14.55
C TYR A 267 -46.71 -38.20 -13.08
N ALA A 268 -47.01 -39.43 -12.67
CA ALA A 268 -46.75 -39.95 -11.32
C ALA A 268 -46.06 -41.32 -11.37
N LEU A 269 -45.30 -41.66 -10.33
CA LEU A 269 -44.68 -42.99 -10.15
C LEU A 269 -45.73 -44.08 -9.91
#